data_AF-A0A0C9UQI8-F1
#
_entry.id   AF-A0A0C9UQI8-F1
#
_cell.length_a   1.000
_cell.length_b   1.000
_cell.length_c   1.000
_cell.angle_alpha   90.00
_cell.angle_beta   90.00
_cell.angle_gamma   90.00
#
_symmetry.space_group_name_H-M   'P 1'
#
loop_
_entity.id
_entity.type
_entity.pdbx_description
1 polymer ?
#
loop_
_entity_poly.entity_id
_entity_poly.type
_entity_poly.pdbx_seq_one_letter_code
_entity_poly.pdbx_strand_id
1 'polypeptide(L)' 'LPPGPKGLPIVGNWFHLPIHVPWETYTDWSKEYGDIVRVKDFGRNIIILNSWKSANDLLEKRSSIYSDRPQ' A
#
# COMPACT_ATOMS: atom_id res chain seq x y z
N LEU A 1 -12.06 -5.30 -1.46
CA LEU A 1 -10.74 -5.10 -0.81
C LEU A 1 -9.70 -5.01 -1.92
N PRO A 2 -8.74 -4.08 -1.87
CA PRO A 2 -7.72 -3.99 -2.92
C PRO A 2 -6.91 -5.29 -3.02
N PRO A 3 -6.52 -5.72 -4.23
CA PRO A 3 -5.63 -6.85 -4.42
C PRO A 3 -4.22 -6.55 -3.87
N GLY A 4 -3.44 -7.59 -3.59
CA GLY A 4 -2.07 -7.46 -3.11
C GLY A 4 -1.48 -8.80 -2.66
N PRO A 5 -0.16 -8.83 -2.40
CA PRO A 5 0.54 -10.05 -2.02
C PRO A 5 -0.06 -10.64 -0.74
N LYS A 6 -0.28 -11.95 -0.75
CA LYS A 6 -0.82 -12.67 0.41
C LYS A 6 0.24 -12.76 1.49
N GLY A 7 -0.01 -12.05 2.59
CA GLY A 7 0.83 -12.12 3.78
C GLY A 7 0.69 -13.46 4.51
N LEU A 8 1.76 -13.86 5.20
CA LEU A 8 1.79 -15.04 6.06
C LEU A 8 0.92 -14.83 7.32
N PRO A 9 0.47 -15.92 7.97
CA PRO A 9 -0.17 -15.83 9.29
C PRO A 9 0.75 -15.10 10.29
N ILE A 10 0.18 -14.24 11.13
CA ILE A 10 0.86 -13.47 12.20
C ILE A 10 1.78 -12.34 11.69
N VAL A 11 2.72 -12.62 10.79
CA VAL A 11 3.72 -11.64 10.31
C VAL A 11 3.28 -10.86 9.07
N GLY A 12 2.28 -11.34 8.32
CA GLY A 12 1.80 -10.65 7.11
C GLY A 12 2.87 -10.62 5.99
N ASN A 13 3.05 -9.46 5.39
CA ASN A 13 3.95 -9.17 4.27
C ASN A 13 5.30 -8.61 4.72
N TRP A 14 5.68 -8.74 5.99
CA TRP A 14 6.96 -8.24 6.52
C TRP A 14 8.16 -8.61 5.64
N PHE A 15 8.26 -9.87 5.21
CA PHE A 15 9.35 -10.35 4.36
C PHE A 15 9.29 -9.85 2.90
N HIS A 16 8.13 -9.36 2.47
CA HIS A 16 7.92 -8.81 1.14
C HIS A 16 8.11 -7.29 1.11
N LEU A 17 8.24 -6.64 2.27
CA LEU A 17 8.46 -5.19 2.34
C LEU A 17 9.95 -4.89 2.10
N PRO A 18 10.30 -4.26 0.97
CA PRO A 18 11.68 -3.84 0.71
C PRO A 18 12.12 -2.78 1.72
N ILE A 19 13.28 -3.00 2.36
CA ILE A 19 13.92 -2.01 3.24
C ILE A 19 14.71 -1.00 2.41
N HIS A 20 15.28 -1.45 1.29
CA HIS A 20 16.04 -0.63 0.36
C HIS A 20 15.22 -0.40 -0.90
N VAL A 21 15.08 0.87 -1.31
CA VAL A 21 14.47 1.27 -2.59
C VAL A 21 13.01 0.79 -2.74
N PRO A 22 12.10 1.14 -1.81
CA PRO A 22 10.76 0.56 -1.78
C PRO A 22 9.89 0.87 -3.01
N TRP A 23 10.16 1.98 -3.70
CA TRP A 23 9.42 2.39 -4.89
C TRP A 23 9.56 1.42 -6.06
N GLU A 24 10.67 0.69 -6.18
CA GLU A 24 10.85 -0.30 -7.25
C GLU A 24 9.89 -1.48 -7.08
N THR A 25 9.85 -2.07 -5.89
CA THR A 25 8.91 -3.17 -5.58
C THR A 25 7.46 -2.71 -5.66
N TYR A 26 7.16 -1.49 -5.22
CA TYR A 26 5.80 -0.95 -5.32
C TYR A 26 5.36 -0.76 -6.76
N THR A 27 6.29 -0.36 -7.64
CA THR A 27 6.07 -0.25 -9.08
C THR A 27 5.81 -1.63 -9.68
N ASP A 28 6.55 -2.66 -9.29
CA ASP A 28 6.33 -4.02 -9.78
C ASP A 28 4.99 -4.60 -9.29
N TRP A 29 4.63 -4.37 -8.03
CA TRP A 29 3.29 -4.69 -7.54
C TRP A 29 2.18 -3.92 -8.26
N SER A 30 2.45 -2.70 -8.73
CA SER A 30 1.50 -1.97 -9.56
C SER A 30 1.20 -2.70 -10.86
N LYS A 31 2.21 -3.34 -11.46
CA LYS A 31 2.05 -4.10 -12.71
C LYS A 31 1.28 -5.40 -12.48
N GLU A 32 1.46 -6.02 -11.32
CA GLU A 32 0.84 -7.31 -10.99
C GLU A 32 -0.58 -7.18 -10.41
N TYR A 33 -0.77 -6.24 -9.49
CA TYR A 33 -2.01 -6.09 -8.72
C TYR A 33 -2.82 -4.84 -9.10
N GLY A 34 -2.22 -3.91 -9.84
CA GLY A 34 -2.85 -2.65 -10.28
C GLY A 34 -2.52 -1.44 -9.41
N ASP A 35 -3.17 -0.33 -9.70
CA ASP A 35 -2.87 1.00 -9.15
C ASP A 35 -3.01 1.14 -7.62
N ILE A 36 -3.80 0.28 -6.98
CA ILE A 36 -4.07 0.31 -5.54
C ILE A 36 -3.75 -1.07 -4.97
N VAL A 37 -2.67 -1.15 -4.19
CA VAL A 37 -2.19 -2.39 -3.59
C VAL A 37 -2.37 -2.35 -2.08
N ARG A 38 -2.90 -3.44 -1.51
CA ARG A 38 -2.98 -3.60 -0.05
C ARG A 38 -1.94 -4.60 0.43
N VAL A 39 -1.16 -4.19 1.42
CA VAL A 39 -0.28 -5.09 2.18
C VAL A 39 -0.63 -5.03 3.67
N LYS A 40 -0.45 -6.16 4.37
CA LYS A 40 -0.69 -6.25 5.81
C LYS A 40 0.62 -6.59 6.50
N ASP A 41 0.99 -5.86 7.53
CA ASP A 41 2.22 -6.08 8.27
C ASP A 41 1.96 -5.99 9.77
N PHE A 42 2.30 -7.04 10.54
CA PHE A 42 2.05 -7.12 11.99
C PHE A 42 0.67 -6.60 12.45
N GLY A 43 -0.39 -6.87 11.67
CA GLY A 43 -1.74 -6.41 11.95
C GLY A 43 -2.11 -5.02 11.41
N ARG A 44 -1.12 -4.23 10.99
CA ARG A 44 -1.29 -2.94 10.31
C ARG A 44 -1.63 -3.16 8.84
N ASN A 45 -2.56 -2.36 8.32
CA ASN A 45 -2.88 -2.38 6.89
C ASN A 45 -2.22 -1.17 6.23
N ILE A 46 -1.42 -1.44 5.22
CA ILE A 46 -0.72 -0.43 4.42
C ILE A 46 -1.35 -0.46 3.03
N ILE A 47 -1.75 0.72 2.54
CA ILE A 47 -2.30 0.90 1.19
C ILE A 47 -1.28 1.68 0.38
N ILE A 48 -0.88 1.12 -0.76
CA ILE A 48 0.10 1.69 -1.68
C ILE A 48 -0.68 2.21 -2.90
N LEU A 49 -0.47 3.47 -3.24
CA LEU A 49 -1.12 4.16 -4.37
C LEU A 49 -0.06 4.43 -5.44
N ASN A 50 -0.20 3.78 -6.60
CA ASN A 50 0.77 3.84 -7.68
C ASN A 50 0.33 4.72 -8.87
N SER A 51 -0.85 5.35 -8.80
CA SER A 51 -1.30 6.29 -9.84
C SER A 51 -1.73 7.64 -9.27
N TRP A 52 -1.47 8.70 -10.06
CA TRP A 52 -1.82 10.08 -9.70
C TRP A 52 -3.33 10.22 -9.44
N LYS A 53 -4.15 9.57 -10.25
CA LYS A 53 -5.62 9.58 -10.09
C LYS A 53 -6.02 9.04 -8.71
N SER A 54 -5.46 7.89 -8.32
CA SER A 54 -5.75 7.25 -7.03
C SER A 54 -5.25 8.09 -5.85
N ALA A 55 -4.07 8.69 -5.97
CA ALA A 55 -3.52 9.60 -4.97
C ALA A 55 -4.39 10.87 -4.82
N ASN A 56 -4.79 11.50 -5.92
CA ASN A 56 -5.62 12.70 -5.90
C ASN A 56 -7.03 12.42 -5.36
N ASP A 57 -7.65 11.31 -5.76
CA ASP A 57 -8.99 10.97 -5.30
C ASP A 57 -9.04 10.64 -3.79
N LEU A 58 -7.96 10.09 -3.22
CA LEU A 58 -7.89 9.72 -1.82
C LEU A 58 -7.27 10.81 -0.94
N LEU A 59 -6.11 11.34 -1.31
CA LEU A 59 -5.36 12.27 -0.47
C LEU A 59 -5.82 13.72 -0.64
N GLU A 60 -6.22 14.14 -1.85
CA GLU A 60 -6.62 15.53 -2.11
C GLU A 60 -8.13 15.72 -1.86
N LYS A 61 -8.96 14.99 -2.63
CA LYS A 61 -10.43 15.16 -2.59
C LYS A 61 -11.06 14.69 -1.28
N ARG A 62 -10.40 13.79 -0.55
CA ARG A 62 -10.87 13.24 0.72
C ARG A 62 -9.85 13.49 1.84
N SER A 63 -9.05 14.54 1.71
CA SER A 63 -8.03 14.96 2.69
C SER A 63 -8.58 15.03 4.11
N SER A 64 -9.82 15.46 4.31
CA SER A 64 -10.46 15.51 5.64
C SER A 64 -10.66 14.15 6.32
N ILE A 65 -10.60 13.04 5.58
CA ILE A 65 -10.78 11.67 6.09
C ILE A 65 -9.43 10.95 6.24
N TYR A 66 -8.43 11.32 5.44
CA TYR A 66 -7.16 10.58 5.32
C TYR A 66 -5.92 11.37 5.77
N SER A 67 -6.08 12.58 6.31
CA SER A 67 -4.96 13.44 6.74
C SER A 67 -4.35 13.08 8.10
N ASP A 68 -4.86 12.04 8.78
CA ASP A 68 -4.29 11.57 10.04
C ASP A 68 -2.93 10.88 9.86
N ARG A 69 -2.00 11.18 10.76
CA ARG A 69 -0.66 10.57 10.79
C ARG A 69 -0.61 9.46 11.85
N PRO A 70 -0.34 8.19 11.48
CA PRO A 70 -0.12 7.13 12.47
C PRO A 70 1.16 7.41 13.29
N GLN A 71 1.06 7.25 14.62
CA GLN A 71 2.16 7.37 15.59
C GLN A 71 3.00 6.08 15.67
#